data_AF-A0A6N9U6V5-F1
#
_entry.id   AF-A0A6N9U6V5-F1
#
_cell.length_a   1.000
_cell.length_b   1.000
_cell.length_c   1.000
_cell.angle_alpha   90.00
_cell.angle_beta   90.00
_cell.angle_gamma   90.00
#
_symmetry.space_group_name_H-M   'P 1'
#
loop_
_entity.id
_entity.type
_entity.pdbx_description
1 polymer ?
#
loop_
_entity_poly.entity_id
_entity_poly.type
_entity_poly.pdbx_seq_one_letter_code
_entity_poly.pdbx_strand_id
1 'polypeptide(L)'
;MELSHGPARVFAAFDESNLIAHAGLVPVIRLAERCDLPALVAEKVKLTGAKNGVGTAADAKAMSIVGGMVAGADSIDDLDILRHGGLGKLFGGVRAPSTLGTSLRAFTWGHVRQLEAAARAFTCNLAAHTGLVPKTDEVVFVDIDSKVKQVYGPAKQGASFGYTKVRGLHFQIVTVKTATCAPVIVATRLRKGSAGSGKGAASLLREALATVRAM
;
A
#
# COMPACT_ATOMS: atom_id res chain seq x y z
N MET A 1 42.09 -14.50 -11.51
CA MET A 1 41.46 -14.01 -10.28
C MET A 1 40.58 -12.84 -10.68
N GLU A 2 39.29 -13.08 -10.92
CA GLU A 2 38.33 -12.02 -11.23
C GLU A 2 37.86 -11.38 -9.92
N LEU A 3 38.14 -10.10 -9.75
CA LEU A 3 37.65 -9.31 -8.62
C LEU A 3 36.20 -8.89 -8.91
N SER A 4 35.25 -9.55 -8.26
CA SER A 4 33.83 -9.18 -8.25
C SER A 4 33.58 -8.10 -7.20
N HIS A 5 33.98 -6.87 -7.51
CA HIS A 5 33.56 -5.72 -6.72
C HIS A 5 32.82 -4.76 -7.65
N GLY A 6 31.49 -4.74 -7.51
CA GLY A 6 30.70 -3.61 -7.96
C GLY A 6 31.11 -2.36 -7.17
N PRO A 7 31.08 -1.16 -7.79
CA PRO A 7 31.36 0.08 -7.06
C PRO A 7 30.44 0.20 -5.84
N ALA A 8 30.96 0.73 -4.74
CA ALA A 8 30.16 1.03 -3.56
C ALA A 8 28.94 1.85 -3.98
N ARG A 9 27.76 1.50 -3.46
CA ARG A 9 26.50 2.18 -3.76
C ARG A 9 26.65 3.65 -3.32
N VAL A 10 26.89 4.55 -4.26
CA VAL A 10 26.92 6.00 -4.01
C VAL A 10 25.47 6.46 -3.84
N PHE A 11 25.16 7.07 -2.71
CA PHE A 11 23.87 7.72 -2.48
C PHE A 11 24.11 9.18 -2.10
N ALA A 12 23.25 10.07 -2.59
CA ALA A 12 23.20 11.44 -2.13
C ALA A 12 22.32 11.48 -0.88
N ALA A 13 22.86 11.94 0.25
CA ALA A 13 22.07 12.26 1.42
C ALA A 13 21.71 13.75 1.38
N PHE A 14 20.42 14.04 1.50
CA PHE A 14 19.93 15.39 1.75
C PHE A 14 19.74 15.56 3.27
N ASP A 15 20.80 15.95 3.96
CA ASP A 15 20.85 16.13 5.41
C ASP A 15 20.77 17.60 5.88
N GLU A 16 20.69 18.55 4.92
CA GLU A 16 20.49 19.96 5.23
C GLU A 16 19.13 20.19 5.92
N SER A 17 19.20 20.55 7.20
CA SER A 17 18.05 20.76 8.08
C SER A 17 17.09 21.87 7.64
N ASN A 18 17.54 22.78 6.77
CA ASN A 18 16.75 23.88 6.22
C ASN A 18 16.13 23.58 4.86
N LEU A 19 16.48 22.45 4.24
CA LEU A 19 15.95 22.04 2.94
C LEU A 19 14.84 20.98 3.11
N ILE A 20 13.75 21.13 2.36
CA ILE A 20 12.62 20.19 2.36
C ILE A 20 12.42 19.65 0.95
N ALA A 21 13.01 18.48 0.66
CA ALA A 21 12.97 17.88 -0.68
C ALA A 21 11.56 17.42 -1.10
N HIS A 22 10.71 16.99 -0.15
CA HIS A 22 9.39 16.41 -0.41
C HIS A 22 8.24 17.24 0.17
N ALA A 23 8.32 18.58 0.11
CA ALA A 23 7.25 19.46 0.58
C ALA A 23 5.89 19.19 -0.13
N GLY A 24 5.92 18.68 -1.36
CA GLY A 24 4.73 18.24 -2.11
C GLY A 24 3.96 17.08 -1.48
N LEU A 25 4.51 16.39 -0.48
CA LEU A 25 3.76 15.39 0.30
C LEU A 25 2.68 16.03 1.18
N VAL A 26 2.83 17.29 1.58
CA VAL A 26 1.87 17.97 2.45
C VAL A 26 0.43 17.88 1.92
N PRO A 27 0.11 18.29 0.69
CA PRO A 27 -1.26 18.16 0.17
C PRO A 27 -1.75 16.70 0.07
N VAL A 28 -0.87 15.74 -0.22
CA VAL A 28 -1.25 14.32 -0.33
C VAL A 28 -1.60 13.75 1.05
N ILE A 29 -0.79 14.02 2.06
CA ILE A 29 -1.06 13.59 3.44
C ILE A 29 -2.31 14.28 3.98
N ARG A 30 -2.50 15.57 3.69
CA ARG A 30 -3.73 16.29 4.06
C ARG A 30 -4.97 15.70 3.40
N LEU A 31 -4.89 15.27 2.14
CA LEU A 31 -6.01 14.60 1.47
C LEU A 31 -6.32 13.25 2.14
N ALA A 32 -5.29 12.48 2.49
CA ALA A 32 -5.45 11.21 3.18
C ALA A 32 -6.10 11.40 4.57
N GLU A 33 -5.69 12.42 5.33
CA GLU A 33 -6.30 12.81 6.60
C GLU A 33 -7.77 13.23 6.43
N ARG A 34 -8.08 14.06 5.42
CA ARG A 34 -9.45 14.52 5.14
C ARG A 34 -10.40 13.39 4.75
N CYS A 35 -9.87 12.35 4.11
CA CYS A 35 -10.62 11.15 3.75
C CYS A 35 -10.51 10.05 4.82
N ASP A 36 -10.00 10.41 6.01
CA ASP A 36 -10.02 9.61 7.23
C ASP A 36 -9.13 8.34 7.23
N LEU A 37 -8.12 8.28 6.34
CA LEU A 37 -7.23 7.12 6.27
C LEU A 37 -6.58 6.74 7.61
N PRO A 38 -6.01 7.70 8.39
CA PRO A 38 -5.39 7.36 9.67
C PRO A 38 -6.40 6.76 10.66
N ALA A 39 -7.59 7.34 10.79
CA ALA A 39 -8.59 6.85 11.74
C ALA A 39 -9.14 5.49 11.31
N LEU A 40 -9.43 5.29 10.02
CA LEU A 40 -9.85 4.00 9.47
C LEU A 40 -8.82 2.89 9.75
N VAL A 41 -7.53 3.20 9.62
CA VAL A 41 -6.46 2.24 9.96
C VAL A 41 -6.42 2.01 11.48
N ALA A 42 -6.46 3.06 12.30
CA ALA A 42 -6.45 2.94 13.75
C ALA A 42 -7.64 2.11 14.26
N GLU A 43 -8.81 2.25 13.65
CA GLU A 43 -10.04 1.55 13.98
C GLU A 43 -9.97 0.06 13.58
N LYS A 44 -9.51 -0.24 12.36
CA LYS A 44 -9.69 -1.58 11.77
C LYS A 44 -8.48 -2.49 11.92
N VAL A 45 -7.26 -1.93 11.98
CA VAL A 45 -6.02 -2.71 12.02
C VAL A 45 -5.61 -2.97 13.48
N LYS A 46 -5.83 -4.20 13.93
CA LYS A 46 -5.61 -4.63 15.32
C LYS A 46 -4.68 -5.83 15.35
N LEU A 47 -3.43 -5.59 15.75
CA LEU A 47 -2.43 -6.64 15.97
C LEU A 47 -2.42 -7.00 17.46
N THR A 48 -3.55 -7.52 17.96
CA THR A 48 -3.70 -7.95 19.36
C THR A 48 -2.74 -9.10 19.67
N GLY A 49 -2.05 -9.02 20.81
CA GLY A 49 -1.09 -10.05 21.25
C GLY A 49 0.30 -9.93 20.62
N ALA A 50 0.56 -8.92 19.80
CA ALA A 50 1.90 -8.65 19.30
C ALA A 50 2.80 -8.05 20.41
N LYS A 51 4.01 -8.60 20.55
CA LYS A 51 5.01 -8.12 21.53
C LYS A 51 5.72 -6.83 21.03
N ASN A 52 6.44 -6.16 21.92
CA ASN A 52 7.38 -5.07 21.59
C ASN A 52 6.76 -3.88 20.84
N GLY A 53 5.51 -3.51 21.15
CA GLY A 53 4.87 -2.34 20.53
C GLY A 53 4.58 -2.50 19.02
N VAL A 54 4.64 -3.72 18.49
CA VAL A 54 4.37 -3.97 17.07
C VAL A 54 2.95 -3.55 16.66
N GLY A 55 1.97 -3.76 17.54
CA GLY A 55 0.58 -3.38 17.26
C GLY A 55 0.20 -1.92 17.58
N THR A 56 1.12 -1.11 18.11
CA THR A 56 0.83 0.29 18.46
C THR A 56 0.92 1.20 17.22
N ALA A 57 0.20 2.32 17.24
CA ALA A 57 0.29 3.36 16.21
C ALA A 57 0.22 2.81 14.76
N ALA A 58 -0.75 1.93 14.51
CA ALA A 58 -0.95 1.28 13.21
C ALA A 58 -1.22 2.32 12.10
N ASP A 59 -1.96 3.38 12.46
CA ASP A 59 -2.20 4.59 11.68
C ASP A 59 -0.89 5.27 11.27
N ALA A 60 -0.04 5.64 12.22
CA ALA A 60 1.22 6.32 11.96
C ALA A 60 2.17 5.46 11.10
N LYS A 61 2.18 4.14 11.34
CA LYS A 61 2.97 3.19 10.56
C LYS A 61 2.45 3.07 9.12
N ALA A 62 1.14 2.96 8.92
CA ALA A 62 0.53 2.93 7.60
C ALA A 62 0.75 4.24 6.85
N MET A 63 0.56 5.39 7.51
CA MET A 63 0.80 6.71 6.93
C MET A 63 2.26 6.94 6.57
N SER A 64 3.20 6.41 7.35
CA SER A 64 4.63 6.46 6.99
C SER A 64 4.93 5.64 5.72
N ILE A 65 4.31 4.46 5.57
CA ILE A 65 4.47 3.64 4.36
C ILE A 65 3.86 4.34 3.15
N VAL A 66 2.63 4.83 3.26
CA VAL A 66 1.94 5.56 2.18
C VAL A 66 2.74 6.81 1.78
N GLY A 67 3.15 7.62 2.75
CA GLY A 67 3.95 8.82 2.50
C GLY A 67 5.29 8.50 1.82
N GLY A 68 5.98 7.45 2.28
CA GLY A 68 7.24 7.03 1.69
C GLY A 68 7.06 6.51 0.26
N MET A 69 6.02 5.70 -0.01
CA MET A 69 5.70 5.23 -1.36
C MET A 69 5.40 6.39 -2.32
N VAL A 70 4.66 7.41 -1.86
CA VAL A 70 4.40 8.63 -2.65
C VAL A 70 5.68 9.43 -2.88
N ALA A 71 6.61 9.42 -1.91
CA ALA A 71 7.92 10.06 -2.02
C ALA A 71 8.89 9.29 -2.96
N GLY A 72 8.52 8.08 -3.40
CA GLY A 72 9.34 7.25 -4.29
C GLY A 72 10.09 6.10 -3.61
N ALA A 73 9.80 5.79 -2.34
CA ALA A 73 10.41 4.65 -1.66
C ALA A 73 9.97 3.33 -2.30
N ASP A 74 10.94 2.52 -2.73
CA ASP A 74 10.69 1.20 -3.34
C ASP A 74 11.01 0.03 -2.40
N SER A 75 11.72 0.33 -1.31
CA SER A 75 12.13 -0.62 -0.27
C SER A 75 11.74 -0.13 1.13
N ILE A 76 11.82 -1.02 2.13
CA ILE A 76 11.59 -0.61 3.53
C ILE A 76 12.66 0.38 4.00
N ASP A 77 13.90 0.21 3.55
CA ASP A 77 15.01 1.09 3.92
C ASP A 77 14.82 2.49 3.32
N ASP A 78 14.27 2.56 2.10
CA ASP A 78 13.98 3.83 1.42
C ASP A 78 12.92 4.67 2.15
N LEU A 79 12.14 4.08 3.07
CA LEU A 79 11.18 4.85 3.88
C LEU A 79 11.86 5.87 4.81
N ASP A 80 13.19 5.78 4.98
CA ASP A 80 13.97 6.81 5.68
C ASP A 80 13.94 8.16 4.95
N ILE A 81 13.54 8.20 3.68
CA ILE A 81 13.32 9.44 2.92
C ILE A 81 12.39 10.43 3.64
N LEU A 82 11.46 9.93 4.46
CA LEU A 82 10.54 10.76 5.26
C LEU A 82 11.21 11.46 6.45
N ARG A 83 12.45 11.10 6.76
CA ARG A 83 13.24 11.59 7.89
C ARG A 83 14.44 12.44 7.43
N HIS A 84 14.55 12.72 6.13
CA HIS A 84 15.65 13.50 5.55
C HIS A 84 15.44 15.01 5.68
N GLY A 85 16.54 15.74 5.82
CA GLY A 85 16.59 17.20 5.92
C GLY A 85 15.55 17.80 6.89
N GLY A 86 14.84 18.81 6.42
CA GLY A 86 13.83 19.54 7.18
C GLY A 86 12.45 18.86 7.28
N LEU A 87 12.24 17.63 6.78
CA LEU A 87 10.91 16.99 6.76
C LEU A 87 10.31 16.78 8.15
N GLY A 88 11.15 16.61 9.18
CA GLY A 88 10.71 16.53 10.57
C GLY A 88 10.00 17.79 11.08
N LYS A 89 10.19 18.95 10.41
CA LYS A 89 9.47 20.20 10.70
C LYS A 89 8.01 20.15 10.20
N LEU A 90 7.71 19.29 9.22
CA LEU A 90 6.38 19.15 8.61
C LEU A 90 5.60 17.95 9.15
N PHE A 91 6.29 16.86 9.50
CA PHE A 91 5.65 15.59 9.84
C PHE A 91 6.15 15.02 11.18
N GLY A 92 5.27 14.97 12.19
CA GLY A 92 5.60 14.43 13.52
C GLY A 92 5.33 12.92 13.71
N GLY A 93 4.52 12.30 12.84
CA GLY A 93 4.07 10.92 12.99
C GLY A 93 4.98 9.85 12.35
N VAL A 94 6.12 10.25 11.76
CA VAL A 94 6.96 9.36 10.94
C VAL A 94 7.62 8.27 11.79
N ARG A 95 7.68 7.04 11.25
CA ARG A 95 8.35 5.89 11.88
C ARG A 95 9.57 5.46 11.10
N ALA A 96 10.60 5.02 11.83
CA ALA A 96 11.84 4.53 11.22
C ALA A 96 11.59 3.25 10.40
N PRO A 97 12.35 3.01 9.31
CA PRO A 97 12.32 1.76 8.54
C PRO A 97 12.30 0.49 9.39
N SER A 98 13.15 0.42 10.42
CA SER A 98 13.24 -0.74 11.33
C SER A 98 11.93 -0.99 12.08
N THR A 99 11.23 0.06 12.49
CA THR A 99 9.92 -0.02 13.16
C THR A 99 8.85 -0.49 12.19
N LEU A 100 8.85 0.03 10.96
CA LEU A 100 7.90 -0.34 9.91
C LEU A 100 8.09 -1.80 9.48
N GLY A 101 9.33 -2.22 9.22
CA GLY A 101 9.66 -3.59 8.86
C GLY A 101 9.30 -4.59 9.97
N THR A 102 9.57 -4.24 11.23
CA THR A 102 9.19 -5.08 12.38
C THR A 102 7.67 -5.21 12.50
N SER A 103 6.92 -4.15 12.20
CA SER A 103 5.46 -4.20 12.15
C SER A 103 4.96 -5.12 11.04
N LEU A 104 5.47 -4.95 9.81
CA LEU A 104 5.04 -5.72 8.64
C LEU A 104 5.34 -7.22 8.79
N ARG A 105 6.43 -7.59 9.47
CA ARG A 105 6.76 -9.00 9.76
C ARG A 105 5.74 -9.69 10.66
N ALA A 106 4.96 -8.95 11.43
CA ALA A 106 3.89 -9.50 12.27
C ALA A 106 2.53 -9.59 11.55
N PHE A 107 2.44 -9.12 10.30
CA PHE A 107 1.19 -9.23 9.56
C PHE A 107 0.90 -10.70 9.23
N THR A 108 -0.31 -11.12 9.59
CA THR A 108 -0.89 -12.39 9.14
C THR A 108 -1.88 -12.08 8.03
N TRP A 109 -2.45 -13.12 7.42
CA TRP A 109 -3.53 -12.94 6.45
C TRP A 109 -4.70 -12.12 7.04
N GLY A 110 -5.06 -12.33 8.31
CA GLY A 110 -6.12 -11.55 8.98
C GLY A 110 -5.79 -10.06 9.08
N HIS A 111 -4.55 -9.70 9.40
CA HIS A 111 -4.12 -8.29 9.46
C HIS A 111 -4.13 -7.63 8.06
N VAL A 112 -3.77 -8.38 7.01
CA VAL A 112 -3.90 -7.90 5.63
C VAL A 112 -5.37 -7.65 5.29
N ARG A 113 -6.29 -8.52 5.70
CA ARG A 113 -7.74 -8.34 5.51
C ARG A 113 -8.30 -7.13 6.25
N GLN A 114 -7.79 -6.82 7.44
CA GLN A 114 -8.12 -5.61 8.17
C GLN A 114 -7.66 -4.34 7.43
N LEU A 115 -6.43 -4.36 6.89
CA LEU A 115 -5.90 -3.25 6.10
C LEU A 115 -6.70 -3.07 4.80
N GLU A 116 -7.06 -4.16 4.11
CA GLU A 116 -7.95 -4.11 2.94
C GLU A 116 -9.33 -3.52 3.29
N ALA A 117 -9.84 -3.74 4.50
CA ALA A 117 -11.09 -3.13 4.96
C ALA A 117 -10.96 -1.62 5.18
N ALA A 118 -9.84 -1.16 5.77
CA ALA A 118 -9.54 0.27 5.89
C ALA A 118 -9.37 0.92 4.51
N ALA A 119 -8.67 0.26 3.58
CA ALA A 119 -8.47 0.74 2.22
C ALA A 119 -9.80 0.90 1.47
N ARG A 120 -10.72 -0.06 1.55
CA ARG A 120 -12.05 0.05 0.90
C ARG A 120 -12.85 1.24 1.44
N ALA A 121 -12.90 1.40 2.76
CA ALA A 121 -13.59 2.53 3.39
C ALA A 121 -12.95 3.87 2.99
N PHE A 122 -11.61 3.92 2.94
CA PHE A 122 -10.87 5.08 2.47
C PHE A 122 -11.18 5.40 1.01
N THR A 123 -11.25 4.41 0.12
CA THR A 123 -11.61 4.63 -1.28
C THR A 123 -13.02 5.22 -1.41
N CYS A 124 -14.00 4.78 -0.60
CA CYS A 124 -15.33 5.39 -0.55
C CYS A 124 -15.26 6.87 -0.12
N ASN A 125 -14.55 7.16 0.98
CA ASN A 125 -14.39 8.53 1.47
C ASN A 125 -13.68 9.43 0.45
N LEU A 126 -12.64 8.91 -0.21
CA LEU A 126 -11.90 9.61 -1.25
C LEU A 126 -12.78 9.92 -2.45
N ALA A 127 -13.54 8.94 -2.94
CA ALA A 127 -14.48 9.13 -4.05
C ALA A 127 -15.54 10.19 -3.71
N ALA A 128 -16.11 10.15 -2.50
CA ALA A 128 -17.08 11.13 -2.04
C ALA A 128 -16.47 12.54 -1.89
N HIS A 129 -15.25 12.65 -1.38
CA HIS A 129 -14.59 13.94 -1.17
C HIS A 129 -14.14 14.62 -2.47
N THR A 130 -13.77 13.84 -3.47
CA THR A 130 -13.12 14.36 -4.70
C THR A 130 -13.98 14.28 -5.95
N GLY A 131 -15.07 13.49 -5.93
CA GLY A 131 -15.81 13.13 -7.13
C GLY A 131 -15.04 12.19 -8.07
N LEU A 132 -13.99 11.51 -7.58
CA LEU A 132 -13.12 10.64 -8.38
C LEU A 132 -13.89 9.55 -9.15
N VAL A 133 -14.99 9.06 -8.58
CA VAL A 133 -15.97 8.21 -9.26
C VAL A 133 -17.30 8.97 -9.30
N PRO A 134 -17.66 9.59 -10.44
CA PRO A 134 -18.87 10.39 -10.55
C PRO A 134 -20.13 9.56 -10.37
N LYS A 135 -21.06 10.05 -9.52
CA LYS A 135 -22.36 9.41 -9.28
C LYS A 135 -23.37 9.64 -10.40
N THR A 136 -23.04 10.51 -11.36
CA THR A 136 -23.93 10.94 -12.44
C THR A 136 -23.95 9.98 -13.62
N ASP A 137 -22.99 9.06 -13.70
CA ASP A 137 -22.92 8.09 -14.78
C ASP A 137 -23.89 6.91 -14.54
N GLU A 138 -24.71 6.58 -15.53
CA GLU A 138 -25.69 5.49 -15.44
C GLU A 138 -25.03 4.09 -15.47
N VAL A 139 -23.78 4.00 -15.95
CA VAL A 139 -23.06 2.74 -16.13
C VAL A 139 -21.67 2.82 -15.52
N VAL A 140 -21.37 1.85 -14.65
CA VAL A 140 -20.03 1.61 -14.09
C VAL A 140 -19.48 0.30 -14.62
N PHE A 141 -18.36 0.35 -15.31
CA PHE A 141 -17.62 -0.82 -15.75
C PHE A 141 -16.75 -1.34 -14.60
N VAL A 142 -16.83 -2.64 -14.34
CA VAL A 142 -16.02 -3.31 -13.32
C VAL A 142 -15.15 -4.35 -13.99
N ASP A 143 -13.84 -4.23 -13.84
CA ASP A 143 -12.88 -5.16 -14.42
C ASP A 143 -12.00 -5.80 -13.35
N ILE A 144 -11.66 -7.07 -13.56
CA ILE A 144 -10.81 -7.84 -12.65
C ILE A 144 -9.64 -8.47 -13.41
N ASP A 145 -8.45 -8.03 -13.04
CA ASP A 145 -7.22 -8.56 -13.58
C ASP A 145 -6.46 -9.35 -12.54
N SER A 146 -5.70 -10.33 -13.02
CA SER A 146 -4.75 -11.08 -12.20
C SER A 146 -3.40 -11.18 -12.90
N LYS A 147 -2.32 -11.01 -12.14
CA LYS A 147 -0.97 -11.10 -12.70
C LYS A 147 -0.02 -11.78 -11.72
N VAL A 148 0.80 -12.68 -12.25
CA VAL A 148 1.97 -13.20 -11.54
C VAL A 148 3.10 -12.18 -11.69
N LYS A 149 3.53 -11.58 -10.57
CA LYS A 149 4.73 -10.74 -10.52
C LYS A 149 5.90 -11.61 -10.07
N GLN A 150 6.90 -11.76 -10.93
CA GLN A 150 8.11 -12.50 -10.63
C GLN A 150 8.82 -11.91 -9.41
N VAL A 151 9.32 -12.77 -8.54
CA VAL A 151 10.11 -12.36 -7.38
C VAL A 151 11.29 -13.30 -7.16
N TYR A 152 12.38 -12.74 -6.66
CA TYR A 152 13.61 -13.46 -6.36
C TYR A 152 13.81 -13.61 -4.85
N GLY A 153 14.64 -14.57 -4.45
CA GLY A 153 14.95 -14.86 -3.06
C GLY A 153 14.10 -15.99 -2.47
N PRO A 154 14.73 -17.00 -1.83
CA PRO A 154 14.03 -18.18 -1.33
C PRO A 154 13.07 -17.84 -0.18
N ALA A 155 13.40 -16.84 0.65
CA ALA A 155 12.63 -16.46 1.84
C ALA A 155 11.33 -15.68 1.56
N LYS A 156 11.00 -15.35 0.30
CA LYS A 156 9.75 -14.62 -0.01
C LYS A 156 8.53 -15.51 0.22
N GLN A 157 7.83 -15.26 1.32
CA GLN A 157 6.63 -15.98 1.71
C GLN A 157 5.55 -15.91 0.61
N GLY A 158 4.91 -17.05 0.34
CA GLY A 158 3.85 -17.16 -0.68
C GLY A 158 4.35 -17.17 -2.12
N ALA A 159 5.63 -16.88 -2.38
CA ALA A 159 6.19 -16.96 -3.71
C ALA A 159 6.38 -18.42 -4.12
N SER A 160 5.76 -18.83 -5.21
CA SER A 160 5.83 -20.20 -5.71
C SER A 160 5.66 -20.25 -7.22
N PHE A 161 6.05 -21.38 -7.81
CA PHE A 161 5.79 -21.67 -9.21
C PHE A 161 4.33 -22.07 -9.41
N GLY A 162 3.70 -21.49 -10.43
CA GLY A 162 2.33 -21.81 -10.84
C GLY A 162 2.27 -22.23 -12.31
N TYR A 163 1.11 -22.03 -12.93
CA TYR A 163 0.85 -22.36 -14.33
C TYR A 163 1.73 -21.57 -15.31
N THR A 164 2.16 -20.35 -14.95
CA THR A 164 3.09 -19.53 -15.74
C THR A 164 4.54 -20.03 -15.72
N LYS A 165 4.86 -21.03 -14.88
CA LYS A 165 6.22 -21.51 -14.62
C LYS A 165 7.21 -20.42 -14.14
N VAL A 166 6.69 -19.26 -13.75
CA VAL A 166 7.44 -18.17 -13.13
C VAL A 166 7.24 -18.23 -11.62
N ARG A 167 8.33 -18.22 -10.84
CA ARG A 167 8.23 -18.08 -9.38
C ARG A 167 7.87 -16.64 -9.04
N GLY A 168 6.67 -16.45 -8.50
CA GLY A 168 6.13 -15.12 -8.28
C GLY A 168 5.11 -15.05 -7.17
N LEU A 169 4.64 -13.84 -6.90
CA LEU A 169 3.42 -13.58 -6.16
C LEU A 169 2.30 -13.32 -7.15
N HIS A 170 1.08 -13.75 -6.83
CA HIS A 170 -0.05 -13.64 -7.76
C HIS A 170 -1.09 -12.68 -7.18
N PHE A 171 -1.17 -11.46 -7.72
CA PHE A 171 -2.17 -10.49 -7.28
C PHE A 171 -3.43 -10.53 -8.14
N GLN A 172 -4.54 -10.10 -7.55
CA GLN A 172 -5.74 -9.66 -8.24
C GLN A 172 -6.01 -8.20 -7.92
N ILE A 173 -6.47 -7.45 -8.90
CA ILE A 173 -6.92 -6.07 -8.76
C ILE A 173 -8.30 -5.98 -9.40
N VAL A 174 -9.23 -5.32 -8.72
CA VAL A 174 -10.51 -4.94 -9.28
C VAL A 174 -10.52 -3.43 -9.47
N THR A 175 -10.83 -3.00 -10.67
CA THR A 175 -10.95 -1.58 -11.01
C THR A 175 -12.38 -1.25 -11.39
N VAL A 176 -12.76 0.01 -11.20
CA VAL A 176 -13.95 0.58 -11.81
C VAL A 176 -13.61 1.74 -12.72
N LYS A 177 -14.42 1.91 -13.75
CA LYS A 177 -14.33 3.00 -14.71
C LYS A 177 -15.74 3.44 -15.10
N THR A 178 -15.93 4.73 -15.31
CA THR A 178 -17.13 5.29 -15.93
C THR A 178 -16.79 5.94 -17.27
N ALA A 179 -17.75 6.62 -17.90
CA ALA A 179 -17.50 7.40 -19.10
C ALA A 179 -16.54 8.58 -18.83
N THR A 180 -16.53 9.08 -17.59
CA THR A 180 -15.88 10.35 -17.24
C THR A 180 -14.70 10.20 -16.28
N CYS A 181 -14.53 9.06 -15.60
CA CYS A 181 -13.37 8.82 -14.73
C CYS A 181 -12.32 7.85 -15.33
N ALA A 182 -11.06 8.06 -14.94
CA ALA A 182 -10.00 7.08 -15.16
C ALA A 182 -10.23 5.84 -14.27
N PRO A 183 -9.65 4.67 -14.62
CA PRO A 183 -9.79 3.48 -13.79
C PRO A 183 -9.34 3.69 -12.33
N VAL A 184 -10.23 3.38 -11.39
CA VAL A 184 -9.98 3.47 -9.94
C VAL A 184 -9.91 2.07 -9.35
N ILE A 185 -8.86 1.79 -8.58
CA ILE A 185 -8.73 0.52 -7.84
C ILE A 185 -9.70 0.52 -6.66
N VAL A 186 -10.61 -0.46 -6.64
CA VAL A 186 -11.64 -0.59 -5.58
C VAL A 186 -11.42 -1.80 -4.70
N ALA A 187 -10.65 -2.79 -5.16
CA ALA A 187 -10.24 -3.91 -4.34
C ALA A 187 -8.93 -4.52 -4.87
N THR A 188 -8.13 -5.07 -3.96
CA THR A 188 -6.92 -5.80 -4.29
C THR A 188 -6.86 -7.09 -3.47
N ARG A 189 -6.15 -8.09 -3.96
CA ARG A 189 -5.85 -9.29 -3.19
C ARG A 189 -4.52 -9.89 -3.60
N LEU A 190 -3.64 -10.10 -2.63
CA LEU A 190 -2.41 -10.85 -2.84
C LEU A 190 -2.65 -12.35 -2.57
N ARG A 191 -2.17 -13.21 -3.46
CA ARG A 191 -2.28 -14.66 -3.35
C ARG A 191 -0.92 -15.32 -3.57
N LYS A 192 -0.80 -16.58 -3.16
CA LYS A 192 0.39 -17.39 -3.45
C LYS A 192 0.62 -17.53 -4.96
N GLY A 193 1.87 -17.63 -5.39
CA GLY A 193 2.26 -17.72 -6.81
C GLY A 193 1.58 -18.85 -7.58
N SER A 194 1.33 -19.98 -6.90
CA SER A 194 0.67 -21.15 -7.47
C SER A 194 -0.87 -21.07 -7.51
N ALA A 195 -1.48 -19.93 -7.16
CA ALA A 195 -2.91 -19.73 -7.34
C ALA A 195 -3.26 -19.67 -8.83
N GLY A 196 -4.31 -20.38 -9.26
CA GLY A 196 -4.91 -20.19 -10.58
C GLY A 196 -5.59 -18.82 -10.68
N SER A 197 -5.68 -18.25 -11.88
CA SER A 197 -6.15 -16.88 -12.13
C SER A 197 -7.50 -16.57 -11.48
N GLY A 198 -8.48 -17.48 -11.60
CA GLY A 198 -9.81 -17.32 -11.02
C GLY A 198 -9.93 -17.54 -9.51
N LYS A 199 -8.88 -18.01 -8.81
CA LYS A 199 -8.97 -18.42 -7.40
C LYS A 199 -9.32 -17.25 -6.47
N GLY A 200 -10.56 -17.19 -5.99
CA GLY A 200 -11.01 -16.10 -5.12
C GLY A 200 -11.47 -14.83 -5.86
N ALA A 201 -11.60 -14.90 -7.21
CA ALA A 201 -12.16 -13.82 -8.02
C ALA A 201 -13.60 -13.48 -7.59
N ALA A 202 -14.46 -14.49 -7.43
CA ALA A 202 -15.87 -14.28 -7.07
C ALA A 202 -16.07 -13.61 -5.70
N SER A 203 -15.24 -13.92 -4.69
CA SER A 203 -15.32 -13.23 -3.40
C SER A 203 -14.74 -11.83 -3.46
N LEU A 204 -13.64 -11.63 -4.20
CA LEU A 204 -13.08 -10.30 -4.41
C LEU A 204 -14.03 -9.37 -5.17
N LEU A 205 -14.70 -9.87 -6.21
CA LEU A 205 -15.72 -9.13 -6.96
C LEU A 205 -16.91 -8.75 -6.07
N ARG A 206 -17.38 -9.65 -5.19
CA ARG A 206 -18.45 -9.31 -4.24
C ARG A 206 -18.06 -8.15 -3.32
N GLU A 207 -16.83 -8.15 -2.81
CA GLU A 207 -16.30 -7.05 -1.99
C GLU A 207 -16.16 -5.75 -2.79
N ALA A 208 -15.66 -5.83 -4.02
CA ALA A 208 -15.53 -4.69 -4.91
C ALA A 208 -16.90 -4.08 -5.22
N LEU A 209 -17.89 -4.88 -5.62
CA LEU A 209 -19.26 -4.42 -5.92
C LEU A 209 -19.92 -3.80 -4.69
N ALA A 210 -19.69 -4.33 -3.49
CA ALA A 210 -20.17 -3.72 -2.26
C ALA A 210 -19.52 -2.34 -2.02
N THR A 211 -18.22 -2.20 -2.32
CA THR A 211 -17.49 -0.92 -2.22
C THR A 211 -18.06 0.09 -3.21
N VAL A 212 -18.25 -0.32 -4.47
CA VAL A 212 -18.78 0.54 -5.54
C VAL A 212 -20.19 1.03 -5.23
N ARG A 213 -21.04 0.17 -4.66
CA ARG A 213 -22.40 0.56 -4.22
C ARG A 213 -22.40 1.52 -3.03
N ALA A 214 -21.32 1.56 -2.26
CA ALA A 214 -21.17 2.45 -1.10
C ALA A 214 -20.49 3.78 -1.46
N MET A 215 -19.97 3.93 -2.68
CA MET A 215 -19.41 5.19 -3.20
C MET A 215 -20.53 6.17 -3.52
#